data_AF-A0AA38FNV6-F1
#
_entry.id   AF-A0AA38FNV6-F1
#
_cell.length_a   1.000
_cell.length_b   1.000
_cell.length_c   1.000
_cell.angle_alpha   90.00
_cell.angle_beta   90.00
_cell.angle_gamma   90.00
#
_symmetry.space_group_name_H-M   'P 1'
#
loop_
_entity.id
_entity.type
_entity.pdbx_description
1 polymer ?
#
loop_
_entity_poly.entity_id
_entity_poly.type
_entity_poly.pdbx_seq_one_letter_code
_entity_poly.pdbx_strand_id
1 'polypeptide(L)'
;MTISYMEKSPNDKFMARYGFSSLTNPWDLIEFSGEAKIHLESFLSAFCIAGLADEFYHNDALSDEDDKFVDGAVLAAARTLPTWSEGDLPFLPSIEKKAVEELQEECWKLLGTFPTTVDEDIKMLDANSNGRSKICERAIKYRIHRKQLIFKIIKALSLYIERILF
;
A
#
# COMPACT_ATOMS: atom_id res chain seq x y z
N MET A 1 -4.91 23.50 14.53
CA MET A 1 -3.86 22.60 15.03
C MET A 1 -4.39 21.18 14.94
N THR A 2 -3.80 20.35 14.08
CA THR A 2 -4.18 18.93 13.90
C THR A 2 -3.09 18.09 14.56
N ILE A 3 -3.47 17.24 15.51
CA ILE A 3 -2.54 16.32 16.19
C ILE A 3 -2.50 15.02 15.37
N SER A 4 -1.32 14.44 15.18
CA SER A 4 -1.20 13.14 14.49
C SER A 4 -1.72 12.03 15.40
N TYR A 5 -2.91 11.51 15.09
CA TYR A 5 -3.50 10.34 15.77
C TYR A 5 -2.98 9.00 15.22
N MET A 6 -2.06 9.03 14.24
CA MET A 6 -1.57 7.83 13.55
C MET A 6 -0.52 7.12 14.41
N GLU A 7 -0.95 6.50 15.52
CA GLU A 7 -0.13 5.69 16.42
C GLU A 7 0.28 4.37 15.77
N LYS A 8 1.23 4.38 14.82
CA LYS A 8 1.80 3.18 14.16
C LYS A 8 0.79 2.02 13.97
N SER A 9 -0.43 2.33 13.54
CA SER A 9 -1.58 1.41 13.59
C SER A 9 -2.28 1.32 12.25
N PRO A 10 -2.74 0.11 11.88
CA PRO A 10 -3.49 -0.10 10.64
C PRO A 10 -4.91 0.50 10.68
N ASN A 11 -5.51 0.65 9.50
CA ASN A 11 -6.80 1.31 9.34
C ASN A 11 -7.97 0.54 9.99
N ASP A 12 -7.86 -0.78 10.18
CA ASP A 12 -8.83 -1.61 10.89
C ASP A 12 -8.98 -1.17 12.37
N LYS A 13 -7.87 -0.87 13.05
CA LYS A 13 -7.86 -0.37 14.43
C LYS A 13 -8.45 1.03 14.50
N PHE A 14 -8.12 1.91 13.56
CA PHE A 14 -8.72 3.25 13.51
C PHE A 14 -10.22 3.20 13.23
N MET A 15 -10.64 2.28 12.37
CA MET A 15 -12.06 2.08 12.10
C MET A 15 -12.79 1.55 13.34
N ALA A 16 -12.22 0.56 14.04
CA ALA A 16 -12.82 -0.02 15.24
C ALA A 16 -12.88 0.96 16.43
N ARG A 17 -11.85 1.79 16.64
CA ARG A 17 -11.76 2.69 17.80
C ARG A 17 -12.36 4.07 17.56
N TYR A 18 -12.13 4.64 16.38
CA TYR A 18 -12.41 6.04 16.09
C TYR A 18 -13.40 6.22 14.92
N GLY A 19 -13.68 5.15 14.17
CA GLY A 19 -14.63 5.18 13.05
C GLY A 19 -14.13 5.99 11.86
N PHE A 20 -12.83 5.99 11.58
CA PHE A 20 -12.27 6.59 10.37
C PHE A 20 -11.17 5.71 9.78
N SER A 21 -10.79 6.00 8.55
CA SER A 21 -9.64 5.41 7.87
C SER A 21 -8.98 6.45 6.98
N SER A 22 -7.70 6.26 6.68
CA SER A 22 -6.95 7.14 5.79
C SER A 22 -6.35 6.35 4.64
N LEU A 23 -6.50 6.88 3.43
CA LEU A 23 -5.89 6.32 2.23
C LEU A 23 -4.36 6.34 2.29
N THR A 24 -3.79 7.37 2.92
CA THR A 24 -2.34 7.59 3.01
C THR A 24 -1.77 7.15 4.36
N ASN A 25 -2.41 6.21 5.05
CA ASN A 25 -1.88 5.67 6.31
C ASN A 25 -0.58 4.88 6.04
N PRO A 26 0.59 5.31 6.55
CA PRO A 26 1.86 4.62 6.32
C PRO A 26 2.02 3.30 7.10
N TRP A 27 1.05 2.99 7.96
CA TRP A 27 1.03 1.82 8.83
C TRP A 27 -0.11 0.85 8.49
N ASP A 28 -0.78 1.04 7.36
CA ASP A 28 -1.81 0.09 6.95
C ASP A 28 -1.19 -1.24 6.52
N LEU A 29 -1.92 -2.33 6.74
CA LEU A 29 -1.39 -3.69 6.57
C LEU A 29 -2.21 -4.50 5.58
N ILE A 30 -1.55 -5.20 4.68
CA ILE A 30 -2.13 -6.24 3.84
C ILE A 30 -1.42 -7.54 4.16
N GLU A 31 -2.21 -8.60 4.35
CA GLU A 31 -1.69 -9.92 4.63
C GLU A 31 -1.50 -10.65 3.29
N PHE A 32 -0.26 -11.05 3.03
CA PHE A 32 0.11 -11.94 1.95
C PHE A 32 0.27 -13.35 2.52
N SER A 33 -0.24 -14.32 1.78
CA SER A 33 -0.25 -15.74 2.10
C SER A 33 0.67 -16.55 1.18
N GLY A 34 1.13 -15.96 0.08
CA GLY A 34 2.07 -16.58 -0.85
C GLY A 34 3.50 -16.70 -0.33
N GLU A 35 4.31 -17.48 -1.05
CA GLU A 35 5.74 -17.67 -0.76
C GLU A 35 6.64 -16.67 -1.52
N ALA A 36 6.08 -15.91 -2.45
CA ALA A 36 6.78 -14.92 -3.25
C ALA A 36 7.39 -13.83 -2.36
N LYS A 37 8.67 -13.52 -2.57
CA LYS A 37 9.39 -12.47 -1.82
C LYS A 37 10.26 -11.66 -2.75
N ILE A 38 10.31 -10.34 -2.51
CA ILE A 38 11.19 -9.40 -3.22
C ILE A 38 12.35 -8.96 -2.33
N HIS A 39 13.44 -8.51 -2.94
CA HIS A 39 14.57 -7.98 -2.18
C HIS A 39 14.23 -6.63 -1.56
N LEU A 40 14.31 -6.53 -0.23
CA LEU A 40 13.90 -5.33 0.52
C LEU A 40 14.69 -4.09 0.07
N GLU A 41 16.03 -4.17 0.06
CA GLU A 41 16.85 -2.99 -0.23
C GLU A 41 16.71 -2.52 -1.68
N SER A 42 16.41 -3.46 -2.59
CA SER A 42 16.16 -3.13 -3.99
C SER A 42 14.87 -2.31 -4.11
N PHE A 43 13.80 -2.77 -3.42
CA PHE A 43 12.54 -2.05 -3.39
C PHE A 43 12.66 -0.67 -2.75
N LEU A 44 13.35 -0.58 -1.61
CA LEU A 44 13.59 0.69 -0.92
C LEU A 44 14.38 1.66 -1.81
N SER A 45 15.44 1.19 -2.45
CA SER A 45 16.24 1.99 -3.38
C SER A 45 15.43 2.50 -4.57
N ALA A 46 14.58 1.65 -5.17
CA ALA A 46 13.74 2.01 -6.31
C ALA A 46 12.78 3.17 -6.02
N PHE A 47 12.39 3.37 -4.76
CA PHE A 47 11.50 4.45 -4.33
C PHE A 47 12.18 5.52 -3.48
N CYS A 48 13.52 5.53 -3.42
CA CYS A 48 14.29 6.44 -2.56
C CYS A 48 13.78 6.46 -1.11
N ILE A 49 13.40 5.29 -0.59
CA ILE A 49 12.96 5.12 0.80
C ILE A 49 14.17 4.74 1.63
N ALA A 50 14.34 5.42 2.76
CA ALA A 50 15.42 5.17 3.71
C ALA A 50 14.89 4.98 5.12
N GLY A 51 15.74 4.43 5.99
CA GLY A 51 15.45 4.22 7.41
C GLY A 51 15.20 2.77 7.78
N LEU A 52 14.75 2.57 9.02
CA LEU A 52 14.39 1.26 9.57
C LEU A 52 12.91 0.97 9.28
N ALA A 53 12.49 -0.30 9.35
CA ALA A 53 11.08 -0.68 9.13
C ALA A 53 10.10 0.16 9.97
N ASP A 54 10.48 0.49 11.21
CA ASP A 54 9.71 1.31 12.14
C ASP A 54 9.78 2.82 11.89
N GLU A 55 10.59 3.26 10.94
CA GLU A 55 10.91 4.68 10.70
C GLU A 55 11.16 5.00 9.21
N PHE A 56 10.68 4.18 8.27
CA PHE A 56 10.83 4.48 6.84
C PHE A 56 10.27 5.86 6.49
N TYR A 57 11.08 6.62 5.75
CA TYR A 57 10.74 7.92 5.20
C TYR A 57 11.19 8.00 3.73
N HIS A 58 10.49 8.84 2.96
CA HIS A 58 10.89 9.14 1.59
C HIS A 58 11.99 10.21 1.60
N ASN A 59 13.08 9.96 0.88
CA ASN A 59 14.19 10.89 0.77
C ASN A 59 14.00 11.80 -0.45
N ASP A 60 13.32 12.93 -0.21
CA ASP A 60 13.02 13.93 -1.24
C ASP A 60 14.27 14.49 -1.93
N ALA A 61 15.45 14.41 -1.29
CA ALA A 61 16.70 14.90 -1.87
C ALA A 61 17.30 13.95 -2.94
N LEU A 62 16.86 12.69 -2.96
CA LEU A 62 17.29 11.68 -3.95
C LEU A 62 16.21 11.39 -5.00
N SER A 63 14.98 11.83 -4.78
CA SER A 63 13.90 11.71 -5.75
C SER A 63 13.96 12.82 -6.80
N ASP A 64 13.58 12.52 -8.03
CA ASP A 64 13.29 13.55 -9.03
C ASP A 64 12.19 14.49 -8.50
N GLU A 65 12.34 15.81 -8.70
CA GLU A 65 11.48 16.86 -8.10
C GLU A 65 9.96 16.71 -8.42
N ASP A 66 9.60 15.85 -9.38
CA ASP A 66 8.24 15.58 -9.82
C ASP A 66 7.63 14.25 -9.32
N ASP A 67 8.38 13.39 -8.61
CA ASP A 67 7.92 12.04 -8.26
C ASP A 67 6.98 12.01 -7.03
N LYS A 68 5.78 12.58 -7.18
CA LYS A 68 4.70 12.59 -6.17
C LYS A 68 4.04 11.22 -5.96
N PHE A 69 4.63 10.16 -6.51
CA PHE A 69 4.07 8.81 -6.39
C PHE A 69 4.24 8.26 -4.98
N VAL A 70 5.38 8.53 -4.32
CA VAL A 70 5.69 8.02 -2.99
C VAL A 70 4.88 8.79 -1.95
N ASP A 71 3.85 8.12 -1.43
CA ASP A 71 3.01 8.61 -0.34
C ASP A 71 3.07 7.63 0.84
N GLY A 72 2.26 7.88 1.87
CA GLY A 72 2.15 6.95 3.00
C GLY A 72 1.75 5.53 2.56
N ALA A 73 0.95 5.36 1.51
CA ALA A 73 0.55 4.03 1.05
C ALA A 73 1.73 3.25 0.44
N VAL A 74 2.70 3.92 -0.20
CA VAL A 74 3.94 3.27 -0.66
C VAL A 74 4.84 2.88 0.52
N LEU A 75 4.91 3.71 1.56
CA LEU A 75 5.62 3.34 2.80
C LEU A 75 4.95 2.16 3.51
N ALA A 76 3.61 2.08 3.48
CA ALA A 76 2.86 0.92 3.96
C ALA A 76 3.20 -0.32 3.09
N ALA A 77 3.23 -0.18 1.77
CA ALA A 77 3.62 -1.24 0.85
C ALA A 77 5.00 -1.83 1.22
N ALA A 78 6.00 -0.99 1.43
CA ALA A 78 7.36 -1.40 1.83
C ALA A 78 7.39 -2.22 3.12
N ARG A 79 6.44 -1.98 4.05
CA ARG A 79 6.33 -2.73 5.32
C ARG A 79 5.55 -4.04 5.17
N THR A 80 4.59 -4.07 4.25
CA THR A 80 3.67 -5.21 4.10
C THR A 80 4.15 -6.26 3.13
N LEU A 81 4.94 -5.88 2.13
CA LEU A 81 5.37 -6.80 1.10
C LEU A 81 6.27 -7.87 1.73
N PRO A 82 6.08 -9.15 1.35
CA PRO A 82 7.00 -10.19 1.77
C PRO A 82 8.39 -9.91 1.17
N THR A 83 9.37 -9.71 2.03
CA THR A 83 10.73 -9.41 1.60
C THR A 83 11.76 -10.37 2.18
N TRP A 84 12.91 -10.44 1.51
CA TRP A 84 14.13 -11.03 2.05
C TRP A 84 15.25 -9.98 2.03
N SER A 85 16.13 -10.05 3.03
CA SER A 85 17.32 -9.20 3.14
C SER A 85 18.49 -9.92 3.82
N GLU A 86 18.37 -11.23 4.07
CA GLU A 86 19.41 -12.00 4.75
C GLU A 86 20.37 -12.64 3.74
N GLY A 87 21.63 -12.20 3.78
CA GLY A 87 22.74 -12.72 2.99
C GLY A 87 23.10 -11.80 1.81
N ASP A 88 24.39 -11.58 1.60
CA ASP A 88 25.00 -10.72 0.56
C ASP A 88 24.73 -11.15 -0.90
N LEU A 89 23.64 -11.88 -1.16
CA LEU A 89 23.26 -12.30 -2.49
C LEU A 89 22.56 -11.14 -3.20
N PRO A 90 23.14 -10.63 -4.31
CA PRO A 90 22.47 -9.61 -5.09
C PRO A 90 21.16 -10.17 -5.65
N PHE A 91 20.12 -9.35 -5.70
CA PHE A 91 18.87 -9.72 -6.33
C PHE A 91 19.10 -10.05 -7.81
N LEU A 92 18.43 -11.11 -8.29
CA LEU A 92 18.45 -11.47 -9.71
C LEU A 92 17.19 -10.90 -10.37
N PRO A 93 17.30 -10.02 -11.39
CA PRO A 93 16.14 -9.39 -12.01
C PRO A 93 15.08 -10.36 -12.54
N SER A 94 15.47 -11.56 -12.98
CA SER A 94 14.54 -12.60 -13.43
C SER A 94 13.71 -13.19 -12.29
N ILE A 95 14.31 -13.40 -11.12
CA ILE A 95 13.62 -13.90 -9.93
C ILE A 95 12.69 -12.81 -9.37
N GLU A 96 13.18 -11.57 -9.29
CA GLU A 96 12.39 -10.42 -8.86
C GLU A 96 11.14 -10.22 -9.73
N LYS A 97 11.27 -10.27 -11.07
CA LYS A 97 10.11 -10.18 -11.96
C LYS A 97 9.06 -11.25 -11.67
N LYS A 98 9.48 -12.50 -11.52
CA LYS A 98 8.58 -13.61 -11.21
C LYS A 98 7.90 -13.41 -9.85
N ALA A 99 8.65 -13.02 -8.82
CA ALA A 99 8.10 -12.76 -7.49
C ALA A 99 7.08 -11.61 -7.53
N VAL A 100 7.38 -10.56 -8.29
CA VAL A 100 6.45 -9.43 -8.45
C VAL A 100 5.17 -9.84 -9.17
N GLU A 101 5.26 -10.63 -10.24
CA GLU A 101 4.08 -11.17 -10.94
C GLU A 101 3.19 -11.98 -9.98
N GLU A 102 3.78 -12.87 -9.18
CA GLU A 102 3.07 -13.66 -8.18
C GLU A 102 2.39 -12.78 -7.10
N LEU A 103 3.08 -11.75 -6.61
CA LEU A 103 2.52 -10.79 -5.65
C LEU A 103 1.40 -9.94 -6.26
N GLN A 104 1.51 -9.57 -7.53
CA GLN A 104 0.44 -8.86 -8.24
C GLN A 104 -0.79 -9.74 -8.42
N GLU A 105 -0.63 -11.01 -8.79
CA GLU A 105 -1.73 -11.97 -8.86
C GLU A 105 -2.42 -12.13 -7.50
N GLU A 106 -1.66 -12.20 -6.40
CA GLU A 106 -2.22 -12.24 -5.06
C GLU A 106 -3.01 -10.97 -4.72
N CYS A 107 -2.50 -9.80 -5.07
CA CYS A 107 -3.23 -8.54 -4.92
C CYS A 107 -4.57 -8.55 -5.70
N TRP A 108 -4.59 -9.09 -6.91
CA TRP A 108 -5.82 -9.25 -7.69
C TRP A 108 -6.79 -10.25 -7.06
N LYS A 109 -6.29 -11.36 -6.51
CA LYS A 109 -7.10 -12.31 -5.73
C LYS A 109 -7.72 -11.63 -4.50
N LEU A 110 -6.94 -10.84 -3.77
CA LEU A 110 -7.42 -10.04 -2.63
C LEU A 110 -8.50 -9.03 -3.07
N LEU A 111 -8.33 -8.34 -4.19
CA LEU A 111 -9.36 -7.47 -4.75
C LEU A 111 -10.64 -8.24 -5.12
N GLY A 112 -10.50 -9.47 -5.64
CA GLY A 112 -11.62 -10.36 -5.95
C GLY A 112 -12.41 -10.85 -4.73
N THR A 113 -11.86 -10.75 -3.52
CA THR A 113 -12.60 -11.09 -2.29
C THR A 113 -13.65 -10.03 -1.93
N PHE A 114 -13.53 -8.81 -2.46
CA PHE A 114 -14.49 -7.75 -2.18
C PHE A 114 -15.77 -7.94 -3.00
N PRO A 115 -16.96 -7.73 -2.40
CA PRO A 115 -18.23 -7.92 -3.10
C PRO A 115 -18.55 -6.81 -4.12
N THR A 116 -17.79 -5.70 -4.09
CA THR A 116 -18.04 -4.52 -4.93
C THR A 116 -16.73 -3.94 -5.48
N THR A 117 -16.83 -3.23 -6.61
CA THR A 117 -15.71 -2.50 -7.21
C THR A 117 -15.51 -1.12 -6.58
N VAL A 118 -14.37 -0.45 -6.84
CA VAL A 118 -14.10 0.91 -6.32
C VAL A 118 -15.13 1.90 -6.88
N ASP A 119 -15.43 1.81 -8.18
CA ASP A 119 -16.39 2.71 -8.84
C ASP A 119 -17.81 2.54 -8.30
N GLU A 120 -18.22 1.29 -8.01
CA GLU A 120 -19.50 1.03 -7.36
C GLU A 120 -19.57 1.66 -5.97
N ASP A 121 -18.49 1.57 -5.19
CA ASP A 121 -18.45 2.15 -3.86
C ASP A 121 -18.49 3.68 -3.88
N ILE A 122 -17.82 4.30 -4.85
CA ILE A 122 -17.88 5.75 -5.08
C ILE A 122 -19.32 6.14 -5.45
N LYS A 123 -19.95 5.42 -6.39
CA LYS A 123 -21.36 5.65 -6.73
C LYS A 123 -22.29 5.47 -5.51
N MET A 124 -22.03 4.49 -4.65
CA MET A 124 -22.79 4.28 -3.40
C MET A 124 -22.59 5.40 -2.38
N LEU A 125 -21.44 6.06 -2.40
CA LEU A 125 -21.12 7.22 -1.58
C LEU A 125 -21.86 8.46 -2.11
N ASP A 126 -21.80 8.69 -3.43
CA ASP A 126 -22.35 9.88 -4.09
C ASP A 126 -23.88 9.88 -4.14
N ALA A 127 -24.49 8.73 -4.46
CA ALA A 127 -25.94 8.60 -4.64
C ALA A 127 -26.75 8.87 -3.36
N ASN A 128 -26.15 8.71 -2.18
CA ASN A 128 -26.86 8.72 -0.90
C ASN A 128 -26.40 9.85 0.05
N SER A 129 -25.83 10.93 -0.50
CA SER A 129 -25.27 12.07 0.24
C SER A 129 -26.25 12.77 1.20
N ASN A 130 -27.57 12.63 1.03
CA ASN A 130 -28.58 13.39 1.79
C ASN A 130 -29.36 12.59 2.85
N GLY A 131 -29.09 11.29 3.07
CA GLY A 131 -29.92 10.48 3.99
C GLY A 131 -29.26 9.27 4.65
N ARG A 132 -27.96 9.02 4.43
CA ARG A 132 -27.28 7.83 4.95
C ARG A 132 -26.70 8.06 6.34
N SER A 133 -26.71 7.02 7.18
CA SER A 133 -26.01 7.03 8.47
C SER A 133 -24.51 7.26 8.26
N LYS A 134 -23.91 8.16 9.06
CA LYS A 134 -22.46 8.44 9.06
C LYS A 134 -21.62 7.17 9.23
N ILE A 135 -22.15 6.16 9.92
CA ILE A 135 -21.48 4.87 10.13
C ILE A 135 -21.32 4.12 8.80
N CYS A 136 -22.38 4.07 7.98
CA CYS A 136 -22.31 3.43 6.67
C CYS A 136 -21.35 4.16 5.72
N GLU A 137 -21.34 5.49 5.75
CA GLU A 137 -20.41 6.29 4.94
C GLU A 137 -18.95 5.95 5.30
N ARG A 138 -18.64 5.87 6.60
CA ARG A 138 -17.30 5.49 7.10
C ARG A 138 -16.93 4.07 6.66
N ALA A 139 -17.85 3.11 6.77
CA ALA A 139 -17.61 1.73 6.34
C ALA A 139 -17.32 1.64 4.82
N ILE A 140 -18.07 2.38 4.00
CA ILE A 140 -17.83 2.46 2.55
C ILE A 140 -16.46 3.07 2.27
N LYS A 141 -16.11 4.20 2.92
CA LYS A 141 -14.78 4.82 2.77
C LYS A 141 -13.65 3.86 3.16
N TYR A 142 -13.79 3.11 4.24
CA TYR A 142 -12.81 2.09 4.61
C TYR A 142 -12.64 1.01 3.55
N ARG A 143 -13.75 0.49 3.00
CA ARG A 143 -13.69 -0.48 1.90
C ARG A 143 -13.01 0.10 0.66
N ILE A 144 -13.28 1.36 0.32
CA ILE A 144 -12.61 2.08 -0.78
C ILE A 144 -11.10 2.19 -0.50
N HIS A 145 -10.71 2.70 0.67
CA HIS A 145 -9.30 2.88 1.03
C HIS A 145 -8.52 1.57 1.01
N ARG A 146 -9.12 0.46 1.48
CA ARG A 146 -8.52 -0.88 1.39
C ARG A 146 -8.25 -1.31 -0.05
N LYS A 147 -9.22 -1.13 -0.94
CA LYS A 147 -9.06 -1.46 -2.37
C LYS A 147 -8.01 -0.56 -3.04
N GLN A 148 -8.04 0.74 -2.74
CA GLN A 148 -7.08 1.69 -3.29
C GLN A 148 -5.65 1.42 -2.82
N LEU A 149 -5.46 0.98 -1.56
CA LEU A 149 -4.15 0.53 -1.08
C LEU A 149 -3.64 -0.65 -1.92
N ILE A 150 -4.47 -1.66 -2.16
CA ILE A 150 -4.08 -2.82 -2.99
C ILE A 150 -3.73 -2.38 -4.42
N PHE A 151 -4.53 -1.50 -5.03
CA PHE A 151 -4.20 -0.92 -6.34
C PHE A 151 -2.87 -0.15 -6.33
N LYS A 152 -2.60 0.61 -5.26
CA LYS A 152 -1.35 1.34 -5.10
C LYS A 152 -0.16 0.38 -5.01
N ILE A 153 -0.30 -0.74 -4.30
CA ILE A 153 0.72 -1.80 -4.23
C ILE A 153 0.97 -2.41 -5.61
N ILE A 154 -0.08 -2.78 -6.35
CA ILE A 154 0.07 -3.31 -7.72
C ILE A 154 0.87 -2.33 -8.59
N LYS A 155 0.53 -1.03 -8.52
CA LYS A 155 1.23 0.01 -9.28
C LYS A 155 2.67 0.21 -8.81
N ALA A 156 2.93 0.15 -7.51
CA ALA A 156 4.29 0.22 -6.97
C ALA A 156 5.12 -0.98 -7.44
N LEU A 157 4.54 -2.18 -7.46
CA LEU A 157 5.18 -3.38 -7.98
C LEU A 157 5.51 -3.28 -9.49
N SER A 158 4.62 -2.71 -10.31
CA SER A 158 4.92 -2.43 -11.72
C SER A 158 6.08 -1.45 -11.89
N LEU A 159 6.05 -0.33 -11.15
CA LEU A 159 7.12 0.67 -11.19
C LEU A 159 8.45 0.11 -10.66
N TYR A 160 8.40 -0.77 -9.66
CA TYR A 160 9.58 -1.44 -9.14
C TYR A 160 10.29 -2.27 -10.22
N ILE A 161 9.57 -3.08 -11.00
CA ILE A 161 10.16 -3.83 -12.12
C ILE A 161 10.79 -2.88 -13.14
N GLU A 162 10.11 -1.79 -13.48
CA GLU A 162 10.63 -0.80 -14.44
C GLU A 162 11.93 -0.17 -13.94
N ARG A 163 12.02 0.16 -12.65
CA ARG A 163 13.18 0.83 -12.03
C ARG A 163 14.37 -0.09 -11.75
N ILE A 164 14.15 -1.39 -11.51
CA ILE A 164 15.26 -2.36 -11.31
C ILE A 164 16.06 -2.62 -12.58
N LEU A 165 15.46 -2.41 -13.76
CA LEU A 165 16.06 -2.74 -15.05
C LEU A 165 16.99 -1.65 -15.60
N PHE A 166 17.14 -0.53 -14.88
CA PHE A 166 18.06 0.57 -15.19
C PHE A 166 19.16 0.65 -14.13
#